data_AF-A0A391NSE2-F1
#
_entry.id   AF-A0A391NSE2-F1
#
_cell.length_a   1.000
_cell.length_b   1.000
_cell.length_c   1.000
_cell.angle_alpha   90.00
_cell.angle_beta   90.00
_cell.angle_gamma   90.00
#
_symmetry.space_group_name_H-M   'P 1'
#
loop_
_entity.id
_entity.type
_entity.pdbx_description
1 polymer ?
#
loop_
_entity_poly.entity_id
_entity_poly.type
_entity_poly.pdbx_seq_one_letter_code
_entity_poly.pdbx_strand_id
1 'polypeptide(L)'
;MMMASKDDEICMVTLEEEEGTLHLRCKGLGVKSGLFYSAIMKVGRKVYLPRDTACSLLNVRVPGQYRKIPFKEGIVFEVSALSINVPLLADPSKVLMHASLSEETPYQMVTYDTMTNTFTEHPNSSDYFDMIRRDIEDAQACDWALVSNNVHLIHTDRLDEDSAHSSFDMDTLQWHKHGPIPIE
;
A
#
# COMPACT_ATOMS: atom_id res chain seq x y z
N MET A 1 7.05 -3.72 -41.21
CA MET A 1 7.56 -2.45 -40.64
C MET A 1 6.44 -1.85 -39.81
N MET A 2 6.33 -2.28 -38.55
CA MET A 2 5.39 -1.73 -37.58
C MET A 2 6.15 -0.72 -36.73
N MET A 3 5.60 0.47 -36.56
CA MET A 3 6.15 1.47 -35.67
C MET A 3 5.99 0.99 -34.23
N ALA A 4 7.12 0.71 -33.57
CA ALA A 4 7.15 0.48 -32.13
C ALA A 4 6.71 1.78 -31.42
N SER A 5 5.69 1.66 -30.57
CA SER A 5 5.37 2.62 -29.53
C SER A 5 6.65 2.88 -28.71
N LYS A 6 7.01 4.15 -28.54
CA LYS A 6 8.23 4.55 -27.81
C LYS A 6 8.12 4.40 -26.28
N ASP A 7 7.03 3.83 -25.77
CA ASP A 7 6.73 3.75 -24.35
C ASP A 7 6.64 2.30 -23.81
N ASP A 8 6.98 1.28 -24.62
CA ASP A 8 6.73 -0.13 -24.30
C ASP A 8 7.78 -0.82 -23.38
N GLU A 9 8.79 -0.12 -22.85
CA GLU A 9 9.80 -0.74 -21.96
C GLU A 9 10.14 0.09 -20.71
N ILE A 10 9.12 0.51 -19.96
CA ILE A 10 9.29 0.83 -18.53
C ILE A 10 8.45 -0.14 -17.70
N CYS A 11 8.57 -1.45 -17.96
CA CYS A 11 8.25 -2.47 -16.96
C CYS A 11 9.36 -2.46 -15.89
N MET A 12 9.42 -1.35 -15.14
CA MET A 12 10.24 -1.25 -13.94
C MET A 12 9.68 -2.14 -12.84
N VAL A 13 8.42 -2.59 -12.93
CA VAL A 13 7.75 -3.49 -11.99
C VAL A 13 7.28 -4.76 -12.74
N THR A 14 7.70 -5.94 -12.29
CA THR A 14 7.22 -7.25 -12.75
C THR A 14 6.38 -7.92 -11.67
N LEU A 15 5.37 -8.72 -12.06
CA LEU A 15 4.65 -9.61 -11.15
C LEU A 15 5.24 -11.01 -11.31
N GLU A 16 5.78 -11.59 -10.25
CA GLU A 16 6.46 -12.90 -10.26
C GLU A 16 5.89 -13.79 -9.14
N GLU A 17 5.60 -15.05 -9.44
CA GLU A 17 5.12 -16.02 -8.44
C GLU A 17 6.32 -16.75 -7.80
N GLU A 18 6.38 -16.78 -6.46
CA GLU A 18 7.43 -17.46 -5.70
C GLU A 18 6.86 -17.96 -4.37
N GLU A 19 7.14 -19.22 -4.02
CA GLU A 19 6.65 -19.89 -2.80
C GLU A 19 5.12 -19.79 -2.60
N GLY A 20 4.36 -19.82 -3.70
CA GLY A 20 2.90 -19.73 -3.68
C GLY A 20 2.35 -18.32 -3.43
N THR A 21 3.20 -17.29 -3.48
CA THR A 21 2.82 -15.88 -3.35
C THR A 21 3.13 -15.10 -4.63
N LEU A 22 2.28 -14.14 -5.01
CA LEU A 22 2.52 -13.22 -6.14
C LEU A 22 3.28 -11.97 -5.66
N HIS A 23 4.37 -11.63 -6.33
CA HIS A 23 5.32 -10.59 -5.90
C HIS A 23 5.46 -9.47 -6.94
N LEU A 24 5.31 -8.22 -6.53
CA LEU A 24 5.66 -7.06 -7.36
C LEU A 24 7.15 -6.71 -7.18
N ARG A 25 7.94 -6.85 -8.24
CA ARG A 25 9.40 -6.67 -8.22
C ARG A 25 9.84 -5.49 -9.06
N CYS A 26 10.63 -4.60 -8.47
CA CYS A 26 11.27 -3.54 -9.22
C CYS A 26 12.60 -4.02 -9.84
N LYS A 27 12.71 -4.14 -11.17
CA LYS A 27 13.97 -4.53 -11.83
C LYS A 27 15.04 -3.43 -11.65
N GLY A 28 16.27 -3.84 -11.32
CA GLY A 28 17.45 -2.96 -11.28
C GLY A 28 17.74 -2.25 -9.95
N LEU A 29 17.04 -2.56 -8.87
CA LEU A 29 17.20 -1.89 -7.56
C LEU A 29 18.01 -2.66 -6.50
N GLY A 30 18.49 -3.88 -6.79
CA GLY A 30 19.30 -4.65 -5.84
C GLY A 30 18.57 -5.04 -4.54
N VAL A 31 17.23 -5.03 -4.54
CA VAL A 31 16.41 -5.41 -3.39
C VAL A 31 16.40 -6.94 -3.28
N LYS A 32 16.86 -7.50 -2.15
CA LYS A 32 16.89 -8.96 -1.89
C LYS A 32 15.50 -9.48 -1.51
N SER A 33 15.15 -10.65 -2.05
CA SER A 33 13.86 -11.38 -2.05
C SER A 33 13.19 -11.73 -0.69
N GLY A 34 13.79 -11.37 0.46
CA GLY A 34 13.33 -11.87 1.76
C GLY A 34 12.10 -11.20 2.40
N LEU A 35 11.70 -9.98 2.03
CA LEU A 35 10.59 -9.25 2.68
C LEU A 35 9.95 -8.24 1.69
N PHE A 36 8.84 -8.62 1.04
CA PHE A 36 8.19 -7.86 -0.05
C PHE A 36 6.73 -7.53 0.25
N TYR A 37 6.53 -6.72 1.29
CA TYR A 37 5.44 -5.76 1.29
C TYR A 37 6.13 -4.42 1.07
N SER A 38 6.16 -3.95 -0.17
CA SER A 38 6.75 -2.66 -0.50
C SER A 38 5.63 -1.78 -1.02
N ALA A 39 5.35 -0.69 -0.31
CA ALA A 39 4.56 0.38 -0.88
C ALA A 39 5.34 0.95 -2.06
N ILE A 40 4.88 0.69 -3.29
CA ILE A 40 5.48 1.24 -4.51
C ILE A 40 4.48 2.21 -5.11
N MET A 41 4.86 3.48 -5.20
CA MET A 41 3.95 4.53 -5.63
C MET A 41 4.57 5.31 -6.78
N LYS A 42 3.81 5.51 -7.86
CA LYS A 42 4.22 6.36 -8.99
C LYS A 42 3.48 7.69 -8.93
N VAL A 43 4.20 8.77 -8.62
CA VAL A 43 3.68 10.14 -8.65
C VAL A 43 4.31 10.88 -9.82
N GLY A 44 3.52 11.10 -10.87
CA GLY A 44 3.99 11.66 -12.13
C GLY A 44 5.09 10.81 -12.77
N ARG A 45 6.32 11.32 -12.75
CA ARG A 45 7.53 10.68 -13.33
C ARG A 45 8.51 10.20 -12.26
N LYS A 46 8.06 10.07 -11.03
CA LYS A 46 8.86 9.60 -9.89
C LYS A 46 8.24 8.33 -9.33
N VAL A 47 9.07 7.41 -8.84
CA VAL A 47 8.63 6.25 -8.07
C VAL A 47 9.17 6.39 -6.65
N TYR A 48 8.29 6.23 -5.67
CA TYR A 48 8.56 6.31 -4.25
C TYR A 48 8.38 4.92 -3.63
N LEU A 49 9.35 4.51 -2.83
CA LEU A 49 9.37 3.24 -2.11
C LEU A 49 9.71 3.51 -0.64
N PRO A 50 8.73 3.93 0.20
CA PRO A 50 8.92 4.04 1.64
C PRO A 50 9.15 2.65 2.26
N ARG A 51 10.15 2.56 3.13
CA ARG A 51 10.52 1.33 3.84
C ARG A 51 11.42 1.64 5.04
N ASP A 52 11.19 0.98 6.16
CA ASP A 52 11.99 1.13 7.37
C ASP A 52 12.07 2.64 7.74
N THR A 53 13.26 3.21 7.82
CA THR A 53 13.48 4.61 8.23
C THR A 53 13.63 5.60 7.08
N ALA A 54 13.36 5.20 5.83
CA ALA A 54 13.53 6.10 4.68
C ALA A 54 12.66 5.75 3.46
N CYS A 55 12.53 6.71 2.54
CA CYS A 55 11.96 6.49 1.21
C CYS A 55 13.05 6.44 0.14
N SER A 56 13.00 5.42 -0.72
CA SER A 56 13.79 5.41 -1.95
C SER A 56 12.99 6.10 -3.06
N LEU A 57 13.59 7.10 -3.68
CA LEU A 57 13.02 7.88 -4.77
C LEU A 57 13.79 7.57 -6.06
N LEU A 58 13.06 7.18 -7.11
CA LEU A 58 13.60 6.99 -8.45
C LEU A 58 13.02 8.01 -9.42
N ASN A 59 13.85 8.49 -10.33
CA ASN A 59 13.41 9.29 -11.47
C ASN A 59 13.32 8.40 -12.71
N VAL A 60 12.11 8.14 -13.22
CA VAL A 60 11.92 7.22 -14.35
C VAL A 60 12.48 7.75 -15.68
N ARG A 61 12.83 9.05 -15.77
CA ARG A 61 13.46 9.60 -16.98
C ARG A 61 14.95 9.33 -17.08
N VAL A 62 15.61 9.04 -15.96
CA VAL A 62 17.06 8.89 -15.89
C VAL A 62 17.34 7.51 -15.31
N PRO A 63 17.52 6.49 -16.17
CA PRO A 63 17.80 5.12 -15.72
C PRO A 63 18.93 5.08 -14.69
N GLY A 64 18.70 4.38 -13.58
CA GLY A 64 19.68 4.23 -12.49
C GLY A 64 19.80 5.42 -11.53
N GLN A 65 19.15 6.56 -11.79
CA GLN A 65 19.16 7.68 -10.84
C GLN A 65 18.16 7.42 -9.70
N TYR A 66 18.68 7.18 -8.49
CA TYR A 66 17.89 7.09 -7.27
C TYR A 66 18.47 7.94 -6.13
N ARG A 67 17.61 8.28 -5.17
CA ARG A 67 17.97 8.98 -3.94
C ARG A 67 17.24 8.30 -2.77
N LYS A 68 17.94 8.06 -1.67
CA LYS A 68 17.30 7.67 -0.40
C LYS A 68 17.08 8.92 0.45
N ILE A 69 15.87 9.12 0.94
CA ILE A 69 15.46 10.28 1.73
C ILE A 69 15.00 9.77 3.09
N PRO A 70 15.74 10.04 4.18
CA PRO A 70 15.35 9.63 5.53
C PRO A 70 14.00 10.24 5.94
N PHE A 71 13.23 9.49 6.71
CA PHE A 71 12.04 10.02 7.39
C PHE A 71 12.43 10.90 8.58
N LYS A 72 11.42 11.51 9.20
CA LYS A 72 11.60 12.18 10.49
C LYS A 72 12.05 11.16 11.55
N GLU A 73 12.88 11.61 12.49
CA GLU A 73 13.33 10.80 13.62
C GLU A 73 12.16 10.13 14.35
N GLY A 74 12.33 8.86 14.70
CA GLY A 74 11.31 8.03 15.35
C GLY A 74 10.37 7.28 14.40
N ILE A 75 10.38 7.56 13.09
CA ILE A 75 9.52 6.85 12.14
C ILE A 75 10.19 5.56 11.65
N VAL A 76 9.48 4.44 11.82
CA VAL A 76 9.78 3.14 11.22
C VAL A 76 8.56 2.71 10.42
N PHE A 77 8.65 2.85 9.09
CA PHE A 77 7.57 2.54 8.18
C PHE A 77 7.52 1.05 7.85
N GLU A 78 6.36 0.45 8.06
CA GLU A 78 6.01 -0.90 7.64
C GLU A 78 4.65 -0.89 6.94
N VAL A 79 4.56 -1.49 5.75
CA VAL A 79 3.30 -1.55 5.00
C VAL A 79 2.56 -2.84 5.33
N SER A 80 1.25 -2.75 5.49
CA SER A 80 0.40 -3.92 5.78
C SER A 80 0.32 -4.90 4.61
N ALA A 81 -0.09 -6.14 4.89
CA ALA A 81 -0.39 -7.14 3.87
C ALA A 81 -1.53 -6.71 2.92
N LEU A 82 -2.43 -5.82 3.37
CA LEU A 82 -3.48 -5.26 2.50
C LEU A 82 -2.88 -4.48 1.32
N SER A 83 -1.66 -3.94 1.46
CA SER A 83 -0.96 -3.22 0.38
C SER A 83 -1.75 -2.05 -0.21
N ILE A 84 -2.63 -1.43 0.58
CA ILE A 84 -3.42 -0.26 0.18
C ILE A 84 -2.47 0.90 -0.08
N ASN A 85 -2.51 1.43 -1.30
CA ASN A 85 -1.72 2.58 -1.77
C ASN A 85 -2.54 3.38 -2.80
N VAL A 86 -3.30 4.36 -2.34
CA VAL A 86 -4.27 5.12 -3.15
C VAL A 86 -3.87 6.60 -3.22
N PRO A 87 -3.48 7.13 -4.39
CA PRO A 87 -3.26 8.56 -4.55
C PRO A 87 -4.54 9.36 -4.28
N LEU A 88 -4.45 10.45 -3.51
CA LEU A 88 -5.59 11.34 -3.28
C LEU A 88 -5.89 12.14 -4.55
N LEU A 89 -7.13 12.08 -5.04
CA LEU A 89 -7.52 12.74 -6.28
C LEU A 89 -7.37 14.27 -6.21
N ALA A 90 -7.70 14.86 -5.05
CA ALA A 90 -7.59 16.30 -4.83
C ALA A 90 -6.13 16.78 -4.74
N ASP A 91 -5.21 15.89 -4.34
CA ASP A 91 -3.79 16.21 -4.20
C ASP A 91 -2.93 14.98 -4.55
N PRO A 92 -2.52 14.83 -5.83
CA PRO A 92 -1.75 13.68 -6.29
C PRO A 92 -0.36 13.55 -5.64
N SER A 93 0.10 14.55 -4.89
CA SER A 93 1.33 14.45 -4.10
C SER A 93 1.15 13.68 -2.80
N LYS A 94 -0.09 13.43 -2.40
CA LYS A 94 -0.46 12.67 -1.21
C LYS A 94 -0.97 11.30 -1.61
N VAL A 95 -0.48 10.29 -0.91
CA VAL A 95 -0.91 8.90 -1.10
C VAL A 95 -1.43 8.39 0.23
N LEU A 96 -2.66 7.90 0.23
CA LEU A 96 -3.26 7.22 1.35
C LEU A 96 -2.81 5.76 1.35
N MET A 97 -2.40 5.27 2.51
CA MET A 97 -1.77 3.97 2.67
C MET A 97 -2.31 3.28 3.92
N HIS A 98 -2.24 1.94 3.96
CA HIS A 98 -2.45 1.19 5.19
C HIS A 98 -1.11 0.63 5.69
N ALA A 99 -0.58 1.25 6.74
CA ALA A 99 0.79 1.05 7.21
C ALA A 99 0.91 1.31 8.73
N SER A 100 2.02 0.88 9.31
CA SER A 100 2.47 1.28 10.64
C SER A 100 3.68 2.22 10.53
N LEU A 101 3.82 3.13 11.50
CA LEU A 101 4.91 4.11 11.57
C LEU A 101 5.86 3.87 12.76
N SER A 102 5.63 2.81 13.53
CA SER A 102 6.53 2.33 14.59
C SER A 102 6.30 0.83 14.84
N GLU A 103 7.27 0.16 15.44
CA GLU A 103 7.13 -1.26 15.83
C GLU A 103 6.05 -1.49 16.91
N GLU A 104 5.59 -0.43 17.59
CA GLU A 104 4.64 -0.49 18.70
C GLU A 104 3.21 -0.08 18.30
N THR A 105 3.04 0.54 17.13
CA THR A 105 1.75 1.04 16.66
C THR A 105 1.07 0.01 15.76
N PRO A 106 -0.26 -0.18 15.88
CA PRO A 106 -0.99 -1.01 14.94
C PRO A 106 -1.01 -0.39 13.54
N TYR A 107 -1.25 -1.22 12.54
CA TYR A 107 -1.53 -0.75 11.20
C TYR A 107 -2.79 0.12 11.18
N GLN A 108 -2.72 1.22 10.44
CA GLN A 108 -3.83 2.14 10.25
C GLN A 108 -3.72 2.89 8.93
N MET A 109 -4.75 3.67 8.61
CA MET A 109 -4.70 4.57 7.47
C MET A 109 -3.72 5.71 7.76
N VAL A 110 -2.77 5.92 6.86
CA VAL A 110 -1.79 7.01 6.93
C VAL A 110 -1.70 7.70 5.57
N THR A 111 -1.62 9.03 5.55
CA THR A 111 -1.29 9.77 4.33
C THR A 111 0.21 10.05 4.30
N TYR A 112 0.87 9.60 3.24
CA TYR A 112 2.24 9.98 2.92
C TYR A 112 2.25 11.18 1.95
N ASP A 113 2.93 12.25 2.35
CA ASP A 113 3.19 13.43 1.52
C ASP A 113 4.55 13.29 0.83
N THR A 114 4.52 13.09 -0.48
CA THR A 114 5.71 12.85 -1.31
C THR A 114 6.58 14.09 -1.53
N MET A 115 6.06 15.28 -1.22
CA MET A 115 6.77 16.55 -1.37
C MET A 115 7.58 16.87 -0.12
N THR A 116 7.00 16.65 1.06
CA THR A 116 7.64 16.91 2.36
C THR A 116 8.31 15.67 2.96
N ASN A 117 8.06 14.48 2.42
CA ASN A 117 8.51 13.20 2.95
C ASN A 117 8.03 12.95 4.40
N THR A 118 6.77 13.30 4.68
CA THR A 118 6.15 13.17 6.01
C THR A 118 4.90 12.31 5.96
N PHE A 119 4.50 11.78 7.12
CA PHE A 119 3.28 10.99 7.27
C PHE A 119 2.27 11.73 8.16
N THR A 120 0.99 11.49 7.91
CA THR A 120 -0.13 11.93 8.75
C THR A 120 -0.99 10.72 9.07
N GLU A 121 -1.16 10.43 10.35
CA GLU A 121 -1.98 9.32 10.83
C GLU A 121 -3.46 9.70 10.84
N HIS A 122 -4.32 8.75 10.51
CA HIS A 122 -5.77 8.89 10.55
C HIS A 122 -6.37 7.99 11.63
N PRO A 123 -7.63 8.23 12.04
CA PRO A 123 -8.30 7.39 13.02
C PRO A 123 -8.26 5.91 12.64
N ASN A 124 -8.06 5.04 13.62
CA ASN A 124 -8.17 3.60 13.45
C ASN A 124 -9.66 3.17 13.52
N SER A 125 -10.06 2.13 12.79
CA SER A 125 -11.46 1.69 12.66
C SER A 125 -12.03 1.00 13.93
N SER A 126 -11.20 0.88 14.98
CA SER A 126 -11.40 0.12 16.23
C SER A 126 -11.17 -1.39 16.14
N ASP A 127 -11.03 -1.95 14.94
CA ASP A 127 -10.91 -3.39 14.74
C ASP A 127 -9.45 -3.65 14.32
N TYR A 128 -8.66 -4.20 15.24
CA TYR A 128 -7.20 -4.38 15.09
C TYR A 128 -6.87 -5.14 13.79
N PHE A 129 -6.24 -4.46 12.83
CA PHE A 129 -5.85 -5.03 11.54
C PHE A 129 -4.41 -5.54 11.59
N ASP A 130 -4.18 -6.62 12.31
CA ASP A 130 -2.83 -7.18 12.50
C ASP A 130 -2.46 -8.14 11.35
N MET A 131 -2.59 -7.69 10.10
CA MET A 131 -2.23 -8.49 8.93
C MET A 131 -0.88 -8.05 8.38
N ILE A 132 0.18 -8.58 8.99
CA ILE A 132 1.55 -8.53 8.45
C ILE A 132 1.66 -9.49 7.24
N ARG A 133 0.82 -10.53 7.18
CA ARG A 133 0.80 -11.55 6.12
C ARG A 133 -0.61 -12.15 5.99
N ARG A 134 -1.05 -12.46 4.77
CA ARG A 134 -2.21 -13.34 4.51
C ARG A 134 -1.71 -14.78 4.50
N ASP A 135 -2.09 -15.58 5.48
CA ASP A 135 -1.89 -17.03 5.43
C ASP A 135 -3.08 -17.68 4.71
N ILE A 136 -2.80 -18.71 3.92
CA ILE A 136 -3.82 -19.49 3.18
C ILE A 136 -4.56 -20.45 4.11
N GLU A 137 -3.97 -20.81 5.24
CA GLU A 137 -4.60 -21.66 6.27
C GLU A 137 -5.46 -20.86 7.26
N ASP A 138 -5.34 -19.53 7.26
CA ASP A 138 -6.17 -18.66 8.11
C ASP A 138 -7.54 -18.42 7.46
N ALA A 139 -8.59 -18.75 8.21
CA ALA A 139 -9.97 -18.53 7.80
C ALA A 139 -10.32 -17.04 7.75
N GLN A 140 -9.63 -16.22 8.57
CA GLN A 140 -9.81 -14.79 8.61
C GLN A 140 -9.08 -14.13 7.44
N ALA A 141 -9.85 -13.42 6.62
CA ALA A 141 -9.33 -12.63 5.53
C ALA A 141 -9.92 -11.22 5.56
N CYS A 142 -9.12 -10.26 5.12
CA CYS A 142 -9.60 -8.93 4.78
C CYS A 142 -9.24 -8.66 3.33
N ASP A 143 -10.27 -8.44 2.51
CA ASP A 143 -10.12 -7.96 1.15
C ASP A 143 -10.54 -6.48 1.11
N TRP A 144 -10.04 -5.72 0.13
CA TRP A 144 -10.37 -4.31 0.02
C TRP A 144 -10.66 -3.89 -1.42
N ALA A 145 -11.46 -2.84 -1.55
CA ALA A 145 -11.80 -2.25 -2.83
C ALA A 145 -11.90 -0.72 -2.72
N LEU A 146 -11.60 -0.04 -3.81
CA LEU A 146 -11.87 1.39 -3.94
C LEU A 146 -13.20 1.59 -4.66
N VAL A 147 -14.16 2.25 -4.00
CA VAL A 147 -15.46 2.61 -4.58
C VAL A 147 -15.66 4.11 -4.43
N SER A 148 -15.63 4.82 -5.55
CA SER A 148 -15.63 6.30 -5.55
C SER A 148 -14.50 6.85 -4.66
N ASN A 149 -14.81 7.68 -3.66
CA ASN A 149 -13.85 8.25 -2.71
C ASN A 149 -13.68 7.42 -1.43
N ASN A 150 -14.14 6.16 -1.41
CA ASN A 150 -14.09 5.32 -0.22
C ASN A 150 -13.21 4.08 -0.44
N VAL A 151 -12.31 3.82 0.49
CA VAL A 151 -11.61 2.54 0.60
C VAL A 151 -12.46 1.62 1.47
N HIS A 152 -13.05 0.59 0.88
CA HIS A 152 -13.84 -0.40 1.60
C HIS A 152 -12.94 -1.56 2.04
N LEU A 153 -13.06 -1.94 3.30
CA LEU A 153 -12.49 -3.15 3.89
C LEU A 153 -13.61 -4.15 4.17
N ILE A 154 -13.45 -5.37 3.67
CA ILE A 154 -14.39 -6.46 3.83
C ILE A 154 -13.66 -7.58 4.56
N HIS A 155 -14.04 -7.77 5.80
CA HIS A 155 -13.59 -8.87 6.63
C HIS A 155 -14.51 -10.05 6.37
N THR A 156 -13.91 -11.21 6.18
CA THR A 156 -14.64 -12.47 6.05
C THR A 156 -13.97 -13.50 6.95
N ASP A 157 -14.76 -14.17 7.76
CA ASP A 157 -14.41 -15.49 8.26
C ASP A 157 -15.04 -16.53 7.33
N ARG A 158 -14.19 -17.26 6.59
CA ARG A 158 -14.65 -18.24 5.60
C ARG A 158 -15.25 -19.50 6.24
N LEU A 159 -15.05 -19.73 7.54
CA LEU A 159 -15.58 -20.88 8.25
C LEU A 159 -16.88 -20.55 9.00
N ASP A 160 -17.00 -19.32 9.52
CA ASP A 160 -18.16 -18.90 10.34
C ASP A 160 -19.19 -18.03 9.60
N GLU A 161 -18.98 -17.77 8.30
CA GLU A 161 -19.85 -16.94 7.43
C GLU A 161 -20.12 -15.51 7.96
N ASP A 162 -19.31 -15.06 8.92
CA ASP A 162 -19.40 -13.71 9.47
C ASP A 162 -18.58 -12.74 8.60
N SER A 163 -19.18 -11.57 8.35
CA SER A 163 -18.48 -10.48 7.66
C SER A 163 -18.65 -9.15 8.36
N ALA A 164 -17.54 -8.43 8.51
CA ALA A 164 -17.52 -7.04 8.93
C ALA A 164 -17.14 -6.16 7.74
N HIS A 165 -17.89 -5.10 7.51
CA HIS A 165 -17.67 -4.19 6.41
C HIS A 165 -17.47 -2.78 6.94
N SER A 166 -16.37 -2.14 6.57
CA SER A 166 -16.09 -0.75 6.90
C SER A 166 -15.61 -0.01 5.66
N SER A 167 -15.77 1.31 5.63
CA SER A 167 -15.16 2.14 4.61
C SER A 167 -14.46 3.35 5.20
N PHE A 168 -13.33 3.72 4.62
CA PHE A 168 -12.62 4.94 4.93
C PHE A 168 -12.93 5.97 3.85
N ASP A 169 -13.60 7.05 4.23
CA ASP A 169 -13.91 8.17 3.35
C ASP A 169 -12.67 9.06 3.21
N MET A 170 -12.14 9.17 2.00
CA MET A 170 -10.93 9.94 1.71
C MET A 170 -11.15 11.46 1.71
N ASP A 171 -12.40 11.94 1.61
CA ASP A 171 -12.71 13.36 1.67
C ASP A 171 -12.79 13.85 3.11
N THR A 172 -13.40 13.06 3.99
CA THR A 172 -13.56 13.40 5.42
C THR A 172 -12.49 12.81 6.33
N LEU A 173 -11.72 11.83 5.85
CA LEU A 173 -10.70 11.08 6.60
C LEU A 173 -11.30 10.34 7.82
N GLN A 174 -12.49 9.78 7.64
CA GLN A 174 -13.23 9.08 8.69
C GLN A 174 -13.64 7.66 8.27
N TRP A 175 -13.79 6.81 9.28
CA TRP A 175 -14.33 5.47 9.12
C TRP A 175 -15.86 5.47 9.22
N HIS A 176 -16.48 4.65 8.40
CA HIS A 176 -17.89 4.32 8.44
C HIS A 176 -18.04 2.80 8.56
N LYS A 177 -18.72 2.33 9.61
CA LYS A 177 -19.10 0.92 9.75
C LYS A 177 -20.39 0.65 8.98
N HIS A 178 -20.42 -0.46 8.26
CA HIS A 178 -21.56 -0.93 7.50
C HIS A 178 -22.14 -2.20 8.13
N GLY A 179 -23.32 -2.62 7.66
CA GLY A 179 -23.89 -3.91 8.05
C GLY A 179 -23.11 -5.09 7.46
N PRO A 180 -23.38 -6.32 7.91
CA PRO A 180 -22.77 -7.52 7.35
C PRO A 180 -23.14 -7.67 5.87
N ILE A 181 -22.19 -8.20 5.09
CA ILE A 181 -22.40 -8.56 3.69
C ILE A 181 -22.99 -9.97 3.66
N PRO A 182 -24.14 -10.19 2.98
CA PRO A 182 -24.66 -11.53 2.78
C PRO A 182 -23.64 -12.37 2.00
N ILE A 183 -23.22 -13.50 2.57
CA ILE A 183 -22.41 -14.50 1.87
C ILE A 183 -23.39 -15.48 1.19
N GLU A 184 -23.17 -15.77 -0.09
CA GLU A 184 -23.98 -16.71 -0.89
C GLU A 184 -23.63 -18.17 -0.61
#